data_AF-A0A3D4K8X1-F1
#
_entry.id   AF-A0A3D4K8X1-F1
#
_cell.length_a   1.000
_cell.length_b   1.000
_cell.length_c   1.000
_cell.angle_alpha   90.00
_cell.angle_beta   90.00
_cell.angle_gamma   90.00
#
_symmetry.space_group_name_H-M   'P 1'
#
loop_
_entity.id
_entity.type
_entity.pdbx_description
1 polymer ?
#
loop_
_entity_poly.entity_id
_entity_poly.type
_entity_poly.pdbx_seq_one_letter_code
_entity_poly.pdbx_strand_id
1 'polypeptide(L)' 'MKIISSVKEIYSKYNYFIIDLWGVLHDGHKPYEHAVETLRFLKNSGKKIALLSNAPRRAIKAQTVLENLGFD' A
#
# COMPACT_ATOMS: atom_id res chain seq x y z
N MET A 1 15.75 16.76 13.34
CA MET A 1 14.62 15.92 12.86
C MET A 1 15.15 15.05 11.72
N LYS A 2 14.96 13.73 11.74
CA LYS A 2 15.40 12.88 10.63
C LYS A 2 14.35 12.92 9.52
N ILE A 3 14.74 13.30 8.31
CA ILE A 3 13.91 13.18 7.11
C ILE A 3 14.01 11.74 6.61
N ILE A 4 12.87 11.15 6.24
CA ILE A 4 12.79 9.83 5.63
C ILE A 4 12.40 10.03 4.17
N SER A 5 13.28 9.66 3.25
CA SER A 5 13.06 9.86 1.81
C SER A 5 12.33 8.67 1.18
N SER A 6 12.34 7.51 1.84
CA SER A 6 11.68 6.29 1.37
C SER A 6 11.32 5.34 2.50
N VAL A 7 10.24 4.57 2.33
CA VAL A 7 9.87 3.44 3.20
C VAL A 7 11.02 2.43 3.31
N LYS A 8 11.86 2.28 2.27
CA LYS A 8 13.04 1.40 2.29
C LYS A 8 14.06 1.75 3.39
N GLU A 9 14.06 2.97 3.91
CA GLU A 9 14.96 3.34 5.00
C GLU A 9 14.50 2.81 6.37
N ILE A 10 13.22 2.49 6.50
CA ILE A 10 12.61 2.14 7.78
C ILE A 10 11.92 0.78 7.79
N TYR A 11 11.74 0.13 6.63
CA TYR A 11 10.93 -1.08 6.52
C TYR A 11 11.41 -2.23 7.43
N SER A 12 12.72 -2.35 7.64
CA SER A 12 13.33 -3.41 8.45
C SER A 12 12.93 -3.32 9.92
N LYS A 13 12.58 -2.12 10.41
CA LYS A 13 12.19 -1.87 11.79
C LYS A 13 10.79 -2.36 12.15
N TYR A 14 9.97 -2.70 11.15
CA TYR A 14 8.57 -3.07 11.34
C TYR A 14 8.30 -4.45 10.72
N ASN A 15 7.51 -5.26 11.41
CA ASN A 15 7.06 -6.57 10.91
C ASN A 15 5.72 -6.46 10.16
N TYR A 16 4.90 -5.47 10.52
CA TYR A 16 3.55 -5.25 10.01
C TYR A 16 3.41 -3.82 9.50
N PHE A 17 2.64 -3.65 8.42
CA PHE A 17 2.31 -2.36 7.81
C PHE A 17 0.80 -2.24 7.68
N ILE A 18 0.22 -1.16 8.20
CA ILE A 18 -1.16 -0.76 7.93
C ILE A 18 -1.07 0.41 6.96
N ILE A 19 -1.66 0.26 5.78
CA ILE A 19 -1.51 1.21 4.66
C ILE A 19 -2.90 1.65 4.23
N ASP A 20 -3.09 2.97 4.16
CA ASP A 20 -4.32 3.56 3.60
C ASP A 20 -4.37 3.40 2.08
N LEU A 21 -5.54 3.58 1.48
CA LEU A 21 -5.78 3.40 0.04
C LEU A 21 -5.79 4.74 -0.71
N TRP A 22 -6.80 5.57 -0.43
CA TRP A 22 -7.06 6.79 -1.19
C TRP A 22 -6.07 7.89 -0.80
N GLY A 23 -5.36 8.47 -1.77
CA GLY A 23 -4.32 9.46 -1.48
C GLY A 23 -2.99 8.87 -1.01
N VAL A 24 -2.90 7.54 -0.87
CA VAL A 24 -1.66 6.83 -0.52
C VAL A 24 -1.24 5.86 -1.62
N LEU A 25 -2.14 4.98 -2.06
CA LEU A 25 -1.88 4.01 -3.13
C LEU A 25 -2.43 4.46 -4.48
N HIS A 26 -3.57 5.15 -4.49
CA HIS A 26 -4.22 5.58 -5.72
C HIS A 26 -5.15 6.79 -5.50
N ASP A 27 -5.57 7.40 -6.61
CA ASP A 27 -6.61 8.45 -6.67
C ASP A 27 -7.98 7.92 -7.15
N GLY A 28 -8.05 6.62 -7.50
CA GLY A 28 -9.26 5.98 -8.03
C GLY A 28 -9.27 5.85 -9.55
N HIS A 29 -8.33 6.50 -10.25
CA HIS A 29 -8.10 6.36 -11.68
C HIS A 29 -6.83 5.57 -12.00
N LYS A 30 -5.76 5.80 -11.23
CA LYS A 30 -4.48 5.12 -11.41
C LYS A 30 -3.75 4.91 -10.08
N PRO A 31 -2.86 3.90 -9.99
CA PRO A 31 -1.91 3.82 -8.88
C PRO A 31 -0.97 5.03 -8.92
N TYR A 32 -0.55 5.49 -7.75
CA TYR A 32 0.55 6.44 -7.65
C TYR A 32 1.87 5.78 -8.03
N GLU A 33 2.82 6.60 -8.47
CA GLU A 33 4.16 6.14 -8.81
C GLU A 33 4.78 5.39 -7.63
N HIS A 34 5.39 4.24 -7.92
CA HIS A 34 6.03 3.36 -6.95
C HIS A 34 5.09 2.67 -5.93
N ALA A 35 3.78 2.91 -5.96
CA ALA A 35 2.85 2.32 -4.99
C ALA A 35 2.82 0.78 -5.10
N VAL A 36 2.67 0.27 -6.33
CA VAL A 36 2.64 -1.17 -6.61
C VAL A 36 3.99 -1.81 -6.27
N GLU A 37 5.09 -1.20 -6.71
CA GLU A 37 6.45 -1.67 -6.45
C GLU A 37 6.76 -1.69 -4.95
N THR A 38 6.25 -0.73 -4.18
CA THR A 38 6.45 -0.66 -2.72
C THR A 38 5.73 -1.81 -2.03
N LEU A 39 4.47 -2.08 -2.38
CA LEU A 39 3.73 -3.21 -1.81
C LEU A 39 4.39 -4.54 -2.16
N ARG A 40 4.83 -4.72 -3.42
CA ARG A 40 5.60 -5.90 -3.85
C ARG A 40 6.90 -6.03 -3.06
N PHE A 41 7.65 -4.96 -2.90
CA PHE A 41 8.88 -4.95 -2.12
C PHE A 41 8.65 -5.39 -0.67
N LEU A 42 7.62 -4.84 -0.01
CA LEU A 42 7.27 -5.20 1.37
C LEU A 42 6.84 -6.67 1.47
N LYS A 43 5.98 -7.14 0.56
CA LYS A 43 5.51 -8.54 0.46
C LYS A 43 6.70 -9.50 0.26
N ASN A 44 7.58 -9.20 -0.69
CA ASN A 44 8.79 -9.98 -0.99
C ASN A 44 9.82 -9.94 0.15
N SER A 45 9.82 -8.89 0.96
CA SER A 45 10.63 -8.77 2.18
C SER A 45 10.01 -9.48 3.40
N GLY A 46 8.97 -10.30 3.19
CA GLY A 46 8.30 -11.07 4.23
C GLY A 46 7.43 -10.22 5.18
N LYS A 47 7.17 -8.95 4.84
CA LYS A 47 6.35 -8.06 5.68
C LYS A 47 4.87 -8.40 5.54
N LYS A 48 4.14 -8.28 6.64
CA LYS A 48 2.68 -8.45 6.64
C LYS A 48 2.02 -7.10 6.41
N ILE A 49 1.08 -7.04 5.48
CA ILE A 49 0.42 -5.80 5.06
C ILE A 49 -1.07 -5.92 5.30
N ALA A 50 -1.66 -4.94 5.96
CA ALA A 50 -3.10 -4.74 6.05
C ALA A 50 -3.46 -3.45 5.32
N LEU A 51 -4.33 -3.56 4.32
CA LEU A 51 -4.89 -2.40 3.65
C LEU A 51 -6.14 -1.97 4.40
N LEU A 52 -6.18 -0.72 4.86
CA LEU A 52 -7.26 -0.18 5.67
C LEU A 52 -7.83 1.06 4.99
N SER A 53 -9.16 1.17 4.90
CA SER A 53 -9.80 2.33 4.28
C SER A 53 -11.04 2.73 5.06
N ASN A 54 -11.29 4.04 5.11
CA ASN A 54 -12.52 4.61 5.64
C ASN A 54 -13.69 4.55 4.65
N ALA A 55 -13.48 4.05 3.43
CA ALA A 55 -14.57 3.88 2.48
C ALA A 55 -15.64 2.94 3.06
N PRO A 56 -16.94 3.26 2.93
CA PRO A 56 -18.03 2.43 3.49
C PRO A 56 -18.26 1.13 2.70
N ARG A 57 -17.30 0.73 1.86
CA ARG A 57 -17.40 -0.42 0.96
C ARG A 57 -16.80 -1.64 1.64
N ARG A 58 -17.37 -2.81 1.38
CA ARG A 58 -16.81 -4.09 1.84
C ARG A 58 -15.43 -4.32 1.20
N ALA A 59 -14.55 -5.00 1.93
CA ALA A 59 -13.18 -5.30 1.49
C ALA A 59 -13.11 -5.93 0.09
N ILE A 60 -14.03 -6.85 -0.24
CA ILE A 60 -14.06 -7.50 -1.56
C ILE A 60 -14.20 -6.51 -2.72
N LYS A 61 -15.00 -5.44 -2.54
CA LYS A 61 -15.14 -4.40 -3.57
C LYS A 61 -13.88 -3.55 -3.68
N ALA A 62 -13.21 -3.26 -2.57
CA ALA A 62 -11.95 -2.53 -2.58
C ALA A 62 -10.85 -3.36 -3.27
N GLN A 63 -10.80 -4.66 -2.99
CA GLN A 63 -9.88 -5.59 -3.63
C GLN A 63 -10.04 -5.59 -5.16
N THR A 64 -11.25 -5.77 -5.68
CA THR A 64 -11.48 -5.75 -7.14
C THR A 64 -11.05 -4.43 -7.79
N VAL A 65 -11.27 -3.29 -7.10
CA VAL A 65 -10.80 -1.98 -7.59
C VAL A 65 -9.27 -1.94 -7.65
N LEU A 66 -8.59 -2.41 -6.61
CA LEU A 66 -7.13 -2.46 -6.57
C LEU A 66 -6.57 -3.40 -7.65
N GLU A 67 -7.15 -4.58 -7.85
CA GLU A 67 -6.76 -5.51 -8.92
C GLU A 67 -6.89 -4.86 -10.30
N ASN A 68 -7.99 -4.16 -10.57
CA ASN A 68 -8.20 -3.42 -11.83
C ASN A 68 -7.23 -2.25 -12.02
N LEU A 69 -6.68 -1.70 -10.93
CA LEU A 69 -5.65 -0.65 -10.94
C LEU A 69 -4.22 -1.23 -11.05
N GLY A 70 -4.06 -2.56 -11.06
CA GLY A 70 -2.78 -3.24 -11.25
C GLY A 70 -2.06 -3.68 -9.98
N PHE A 71 -2.75 -3.74 -8.83
CA PHE A 71 -2.21 -4.31 -7.59
C PHE A 71 -2.41 -5.84 -7.52
N ASP A 72 -1.38 -6.61 -7.09
CA ASP A 72 -1.32 -8.09 -7.08
C ASP A 72 -0.73 -8.77 -5.82
#